data_AF-A0A967VTR2-F1
#
_entry.id   AF-A0A967VTR2-F1
#
_cell.length_a   1.000
_cell.length_b   1.000
_cell.length_c   1.000
_cell.angle_alpha   90.00
_cell.angle_beta   90.00
_cell.angle_gamma   90.00
#
_symmetry.space_group_name_H-M   'P 1'
#
loop_
_entity.id
_entity.type
_entity.pdbx_description
1 polymer ?
#
loop_
_entity_poly.entity_id
_entity_poly.type
_entity_poly.pdbx_seq_one_letter_code
_entity_poly.pdbx_strand_id
1 'polypeptide(L)' 'RNGSDATVVTYGMGVHWAQEIANAFADQGTEIEIVDLRCLAPLDMQTVSQSVAKTN' A
#
# COMPACT_ATOMS: atom_id res chain seq x y z
N ARG A 1 1.59 5.28 -2.83
CA ARG A 1 2.66 5.81 -1.95
C ARG A 1 3.76 4.77 -1.94
N ASN A 2 5.04 5.16 -2.02
CA ASN A 2 6.15 4.21 -1.92
C ASN A 2 6.50 3.93 -0.45
N GLY A 3 6.92 2.70 -0.16
CA GLY A 3 7.50 2.30 1.12
C GLY A 3 8.38 1.07 0.96
N SER A 4 9.06 0.67 2.04
CA SER A 4 9.96 -0.50 2.06
C SER A 4 9.62 -1.51 3.13
N ASP A 5 8.82 -1.15 4.14
CA ASP A 5 8.69 -1.97 5.35
C ASP A 5 7.45 -2.85 5.33
N ALA A 6 6.41 -2.42 4.61
CA ALA A 6 5.18 -3.19 4.40
C ALA A 6 4.41 -2.69 3.18
N THR A 7 3.57 -3.57 2.62
CA THR A 7 2.62 -3.23 1.54
C THR A 7 1.18 -3.35 2.05
N VAL A 8 0.40 -2.29 1.89
CA VAL A 8 -1.05 -2.27 2.11
C VAL A 8 -1.77 -2.22 0.76
N VAL A 9 -2.49 -3.28 0.44
CA VAL A 9 -3.34 -3.35 -0.76
C VAL A 9 -4.78 -3.05 -0.37
N THR A 10 -5.36 -2.01 -0.96
CA THR A 10 -6.73 -1.56 -0.62
C THR A 10 -7.38 -0.83 -1.81
N TYR A 11 -8.60 -0.34 -1.63
CA TYR A 11 -9.36 0.39 -2.65
C TYR A 11 -10.41 1.31 -2.01
N GLY A 12 -10.88 2.31 -2.76
CA GLY A 12 -11.93 3.23 -2.30
C GLY A 12 -11.55 3.95 -1.01
N MET A 13 -12.45 4.00 -0.02
CA MET A 13 -12.22 4.70 1.23
C MET A 13 -11.02 4.16 2.03
N GLY A 14 -10.73 2.86 1.90
CA GLY A 14 -9.60 2.24 2.57
C GLY A 14 -8.24 2.84 2.18
N VAL A 15 -8.14 3.44 0.99
CA VAL A 15 -6.93 4.14 0.52
C VAL A 15 -6.65 5.38 1.36
N HIS A 16 -7.69 6.12 1.76
CA HIS A 16 -7.55 7.31 2.59
C HIS A 16 -7.12 6.95 4.02
N TRP A 17 -7.75 5.94 4.61
CA TRP A 17 -7.34 5.44 5.93
C TRP A 17 -5.91 4.90 5.93
N ALA A 18 -5.53 4.17 4.88
CA ALA A 18 -4.16 3.67 4.73
C ALA A 18 -3.15 4.83 4.63
N GLN A 19 -3.48 5.91 3.91
CA GLN A 19 -2.61 7.08 3.80
C GLN A 19 -2.44 7.81 5.14
N GLU A 20 -3.51 7.99 5.90
CA GLU A 20 -3.47 8.60 7.24
C GLU A 20 -2.56 7.80 8.18
N ILE A 21 -2.74 6.47 8.23
CA ILE A 21 -1.91 5.58 9.04
C ILE A 21 -0.46 5.60 8.57
N ALA A 22 -0.20 5.47 7.27
CA ALA A 22 1.16 5.50 6.74
C ALA A 22 1.88 6.82 7.04
N ASN A 23 1.17 7.95 7.11
CA ASN A 23 1.75 9.22 7.54
C ASN A 23 2.13 9.18 9.03
N ALA A 24 1.24 8.70 9.89
CA ALA A 24 1.49 8.60 11.33
C ALA A 24 2.67 7.66 11.69
N PHE A 25 2.91 6.64 10.86
CA PHE A 25 4.01 5.68 11.05
C PHE A 25 5.33 6.16 10.43
N ALA A 26 5.29 7.00 9.39
CA ALA A 26 6.50 7.59 8.81
C ALA A 26 7.27 8.47 9.82
N ASP A 27 6.55 9.19 10.70
CA ASP A 27 7.16 9.95 11.79
C ASP A 27 7.91 9.05 12.81
N GLN A 28 7.59 7.75 12.82
CA GLN A 28 8.24 6.73 13.65
C GLN A 28 9.31 5.94 12.87
N GLY A 29 9.61 6.35 11.64
CA GLY A 29 10.60 5.72 10.76
C GLY A 29 10.11 4.47 10.05
N THR A 30 8.79 4.23 10.00
CA THR A 30 8.19 3.10 9.25
C THR A 30 7.56 3.58 7.95
N GLU A 31 8.07 3.10 6.83
CA GLU A 31 7.64 3.47 5.48
C GLU A 31 6.73 2.41 4.86
N ILE A 32 5.43 2.70 4.85
CA ILE A 32 4.38 1.80 4.32
C ILE A 32 4.06 2.15 2.87
N GLU A 33 4.17 1.17 1.99
CA GLU A 33 3.71 1.22 0.62
C GLU A 33 2.19 1.02 0.55
N ILE A 34 1.51 1.80 -0.29
CA ILE A 34 0.06 1.69 -0.48
C ILE A 34 -0.22 1.47 -1.96
N VAL A 35 -0.86 0.33 -2.25
CA VAL A 35 -1.39 -0.05 -3.56
C VAL A 35 -2.91 0.16 -3.56
N ASP A 36 -3.36 1.14 -4.34
CA ASP A 36 -4.77 1.36 -4.64
C ASP A 36 -5.14 0.55 -5.89
N LEU A 37 -5.95 -0.49 -5.71
CA LEU A 37 -6.31 -1.42 -6.78
C LEU A 37 -7.16 -0.76 -7.87
N ARG A 38 -8.00 0.22 -7.53
CA ARG A 38 -9.02 0.89 -8.39
C ARG A 38 -10.06 -0.02 -9.05
N CYS A 39 -9.71 -1.25 -9.42
CA CYS A 39 -10.54 -2.28 -10.01
C CYS A 39 -10.33 -3.59 -9.25
N LEU A 40 -11.42 -4.23 -8.81
CA LEU A 40 -11.36 -5.49 -8.07
C LEU A 40 -11.33 -6.72 -8.99
N ALA A 41 -11.82 -6.58 -10.22
CA ALA A 41 -11.98 -7.67 -11.16
C ALA A 41 -11.86 -7.15 -12.61
N PRO A 42 -10.83 -7.54 -13.37
CA PRO A 42 -9.70 -8.37 -12.93
C PRO A 42 -8.80 -7.62 -11.94
N LEU A 43 -8.23 -8.37 -10.99
CA LEU A 43 -7.29 -7.83 -10.01
C LEU A 43 -5.91 -7.63 -10.63
N ASP A 44 -5.28 -6.48 -10.41
CA ASP A 44 -3.90 -6.23 -10.85
C ASP A 44 -2.87 -6.95 -9.96
N MET A 45 -2.78 -8.27 -10.17
CA MET A 45 -1.86 -9.15 -9.44
C MET A 45 -0.39 -8.84 -9.73
N GLN A 46 -0.08 -8.25 -10.88
CA GLN A 46 1.29 -7.88 -11.22
C GLN A 46 1.78 -6.77 -10.29
N THR A 47 0.99 -5.70 -10.14
CA THR A 47 1.32 -4.60 -9.24
C THR A 47 1.42 -5.07 -7.79
N VAL A 48 0.46 -5.91 -7.33
CA VAL A 48 0.49 -6.47 -5.98
C VAL A 48 1.76 -7.29 -5.74
N SER A 49 2.10 -8.20 -6.66
CA SER A 49 3.28 -9.06 -6.51
C SER A 49 4.58 -8.27 -6.48
N GLN A 50 4.72 -7.24 -7.32
CA GLN A 50 5.90 -6.38 -7.34
C GLN A 50 6.07 -5.60 -6.04
N SER A 51 4.96 -5.08 -5.51
CA SER A 51 4.93 -4.33 -4.25
C SER A 51 5.31 -5.22 -3.06
N VAL A 52 4.70 -6.40 -2.95
CA VAL A 52 5.05 -7.36 -1.88
C VAL A 52 6.51 -7.81 -1.96
N ALA A 53 7.03 -8.07 -3.16
CA ALA A 53 8.44 -8.45 -3.34
C ALA A 53 9.42 -7.34 -2.98
N LYS A 54 8.98 -6.08 -3.02
CA LYS A 54 9.79 -4.92 -2.63
C LYS A 54 9.85 -4.74 -1.11
N THR A 55 8.79 -5.12 -0.39
CA THR A 55 8.62 -4.81 1.04
C THR A 55 8.74 -6.04 1.96
N ASN A 56 9.38 -7.13 1.54
CA ASN A 56 9.55 -8.39 2.28
C ASN A 56 10.95 -8.97 1.99
#